data_AF-A0A2D5AP20-F1
#
_entry.id   AF-A0A2D5AP20-F1
#
_cell.length_a   1.000
_cell.length_b   1.000
_cell.length_c   1.000
_cell.angle_alpha   90.00
_cell.angle_beta   90.00
_cell.angle_gamma   90.00
#
_symmetry.space_group_name_H-M   'P 1'
#
loop_
_entity.id
_entity.type
_entity.pdbx_description
1 polymer ?
#
loop_
_entity_poly.entity_id
_entity_poly.type
_entity_poly.pdbx_seq_one_letter_code
_entity_poly.pdbx_strand_id
1 'polypeptide(L)'
;MDSANSRKKNSKKKAPSPRRDGREAAVQFLYGNEIQGETEITDGKLHEFWELRLTKTFARDFAAELVKGIARELPLIDEAIEDSLENYSFGRLANVDRNILRLA
;
A
#
# COMPACT_ATOMS: atom_id res chain seq x y z
N MET A 1 -23.94 19.99 -45.33
CA MET A 1 -22.90 18.94 -45.26
C MET A 1 -22.31 19.02 -43.86
N ASP A 2 -22.84 18.18 -42.99
CA ASP A 2 -22.62 18.20 -41.55
C ASP A 2 -21.23 17.66 -41.17
N SER A 3 -20.36 18.53 -40.67
CA SER A 3 -19.13 18.10 -40.00
C SER A 3 -19.44 17.86 -38.53
N ALA A 4 -19.91 16.64 -38.23
CA ALA A 4 -20.10 16.17 -36.86
C ALA A 4 -18.73 15.97 -36.19
N ASN A 5 -18.33 16.93 -35.36
CA ASN A 5 -17.14 16.86 -34.52
C ASN A 5 -17.38 15.82 -33.40
N SER A 6 -16.92 14.58 -33.61
CA SER A 6 -17.02 13.49 -32.65
C SER A 6 -16.14 13.77 -31.42
N ARG A 7 -16.75 14.29 -30.34
CA ARG A 7 -16.16 14.28 -28.99
C ARG A 7 -15.76 12.84 -28.64
N LYS A 8 -14.45 12.58 -28.52
CA LYS A 8 -13.92 11.33 -27.97
C LYS A 8 -14.58 11.08 -26.62
N LYS A 9 -15.38 10.01 -26.52
CA LYS A 9 -15.96 9.54 -25.26
C LYS A 9 -14.80 9.21 -24.30
N ASN A 10 -14.72 9.93 -23.18
CA ASN A 10 -13.83 9.58 -22.08
C ASN A 10 -14.07 8.12 -21.68
N SER A 11 -13.07 7.25 -21.85
CA SER A 11 -13.15 5.87 -21.38
C SER A 11 -13.33 5.90 -19.86
N LYS A 12 -14.44 5.34 -19.35
CA LYS A 12 -14.65 5.17 -17.90
C LYS A 12 -13.41 4.48 -17.31
N LYS A 13 -12.75 5.10 -16.33
CA LYS A 13 -11.62 4.47 -15.63
C LYS A 13 -12.08 3.11 -15.11
N LYS A 14 -11.44 2.02 -15.53
CA LYS A 14 -11.72 0.68 -15.02
C LYS A 14 -11.40 0.68 -13.52
N ALA A 15 -12.23 0.01 -12.72
CA ALA A 15 -11.94 -0.17 -11.30
C ALA A 15 -10.54 -0.83 -11.15
N PRO A 16 -9.73 -0.42 -10.15
CA PRO A 16 -8.43 -1.03 -9.91
C PRO A 16 -8.54 -2.55 -9.81
N SER A 17 -7.50 -3.28 -10.26
CA SER A 17 -7.45 -4.71 -9.99
C SER A 17 -7.46 -4.92 -8.46
N PRO A 18 -8.10 -5.99 -7.96
CA PRO A 18 -8.14 -6.25 -6.53
C PRO A 18 -6.74 -6.34 -5.89
N ARG A 19 -5.73 -6.79 -6.66
CA ARG A 19 -4.32 -6.79 -6.23
C ARG A 19 -3.73 -5.38 -6.11
N ARG A 20 -4.02 -4.48 -7.06
CA ARG A 20 -3.57 -3.08 -6.99
C ARG A 20 -4.19 -2.37 -5.80
N ASP A 21 -5.49 -2.54 -5.58
CA ASP A 21 -6.20 -1.97 -4.43
C ASP A 21 -5.69 -2.53 -3.10
N GLY A 22 -5.46 -3.84 -3.00
CA GLY A 22 -4.88 -4.45 -1.80
C GLY A 22 -3.46 -3.97 -1.49
N ARG A 23 -2.59 -3.82 -2.50
CA ARG A 23 -1.24 -3.23 -2.30
C ARG A 23 -1.31 -1.79 -1.82
N GLU A 24 -2.21 -0.98 -2.39
CA GLU A 24 -2.44 0.40 -1.96
C GLU A 24 -2.94 0.46 -0.50
N ALA A 25 -3.86 -0.44 -0.13
CA ALA A 25 -4.35 -0.56 1.24
C ALA A 25 -3.24 -0.96 2.24
N ALA A 26 -2.38 -1.91 1.86
CA ALA A 26 -1.28 -2.36 2.70
C ALA A 26 -0.29 -1.21 2.99
N VAL A 27 0.10 -0.43 1.97
CA VAL A 27 0.97 0.75 2.17
C VAL A 27 0.30 1.79 3.08
N GLN A 28 -1.00 2.06 2.88
CA GLN A 28 -1.74 3.00 3.73
C GLN A 28 -1.77 2.55 5.19
N PHE A 29 -2.01 1.27 5.44
CA PHE A 29 -2.01 0.70 6.80
C PHE A 29 -0.63 0.80 7.45
N LEU A 30 0.43 0.36 6.77
CA LEU A 30 1.81 0.39 7.30
C LEU A 30 2.28 1.82 7.60
N TYR A 31 2.02 2.75 6.68
CA TYR A 31 2.32 4.18 6.90
C TYR A 31 1.58 4.73 8.12
N GLY A 32 0.29 4.41 8.27
CA GLY A 32 -0.51 4.87 9.40
C GLY A 32 0.06 4.41 10.75
N ASN A 33 0.44 3.14 10.86
CA ASN A 33 1.07 2.58 12.07
C ASN A 33 2.41 3.26 12.35
N GLU A 34 3.26 3.44 11.33
CA GLU A 34 4.57 4.06 11.48
C GLU A 34 4.48 5.51 11.98
N ILE A 35 3.53 6.30 11.46
CA ILE A 35 3.31 7.68 11.92
C ILE A 35 2.82 7.73 13.38
N GLN A 36 2.05 6.72 13.81
CA GLN A 36 1.56 6.62 15.18
C GLN A 36 2.60 6.02 16.14
N GLY A 37 3.77 5.60 15.64
CA GLY A 37 4.79 4.91 16.44
C GLY A 37 4.37 3.50 16.85
N GLU A 38 3.42 2.92 16.12
CA GLU A 38 2.88 1.60 16.40
C GLU A 38 3.71 0.51 15.70
N THR A 39 4.23 -0.43 16.48
CA THR A 39 5.07 -1.52 15.97
C THR A 39 4.34 -2.86 15.89
N GLU A 40 3.31 -3.04 16.72
CA GLU A 40 2.52 -4.27 16.74
C GLU A 40 1.32 -4.17 15.79
N ILE A 41 1.22 -5.14 14.87
CA ILE A 41 0.09 -5.30 13.99
C ILE A 41 -0.85 -6.36 14.55
N THR A 42 -2.05 -5.93 14.95
CA THR A 42 -3.09 -6.80 15.50
C THR A 42 -4.29 -6.88 14.57
N ASP A 43 -5.10 -7.93 14.70
CA ASP A 43 -6.36 -8.06 13.96
C ASP A 43 -7.35 -6.94 14.31
N GLY A 44 -7.29 -6.41 15.54
CA GLY A 44 -8.09 -5.26 15.98
C GLY A 44 -7.77 -3.99 15.18
N LYS A 45 -6.49 -3.68 14.98
CA LYS A 45 -6.06 -2.52 14.17
C LYS A 45 -6.44 -2.67 12.71
N LEU A 46 -6.29 -3.88 12.16
CA LEU A 46 -6.77 -4.17 10.82
C LEU A 46 -8.28 -3.95 10.71
N HIS A 47 -9.05 -4.40 11.71
CA HIS A 47 -10.49 -4.17 11.75
C HIS A 47 -10.83 -2.67 11.77
N GLU A 48 -10.21 -1.88 12.64
CA GLU A 48 -10.41 -0.42 12.70
C GLU A 48 -10.07 0.27 11.37
N PHE A 49 -8.98 -0.13 10.71
CA PHE A 49 -8.63 0.37 9.40
C PHE A 49 -9.71 0.08 8.34
N TRP A 50 -10.32 -1.11 8.39
CA TRP A 50 -11.39 -1.49 7.46
C TRP A 50 -12.71 -0.78 7.71
N GLU A 51 -12.95 -0.28 8.91
CA GLU A 51 -14.09 0.61 9.20
C GLU A 51 -13.92 1.99 8.56
N LEU A 52 -12.69 2.46 8.39
CA LEU A 52 -12.37 3.75 7.77
C LEU A 52 -12.19 3.68 6.25
N ARG A 53 -11.77 2.52 5.72
CA ARG A 53 -11.46 2.34 4.29
C ARG A 53 -12.52 1.51 3.58
N LEU A 54 -13.23 2.14 2.63
CA LEU A 54 -14.12 1.44 1.70
C LEU A 54 -13.30 0.55 0.75
N THR A 55 -13.48 -0.77 0.83
CA THR A 55 -12.65 -1.74 0.10
C THR A 55 -13.43 -3.03 -0.11
N LYS A 56 -13.26 -3.68 -1.27
CA LYS A 56 -13.87 -4.99 -1.53
C LYS A 56 -13.17 -6.09 -0.73
N THR A 57 -13.90 -7.13 -0.32
CA THR A 57 -13.39 -8.22 0.53
C THR A 57 -12.06 -8.81 0.06
N PHE A 58 -11.94 -9.16 -1.22
CA PHE A 58 -10.69 -9.71 -1.77
C PHE A 58 -9.47 -8.79 -1.58
N ALA A 59 -9.66 -7.47 -1.75
CA ALA A 59 -8.57 -6.52 -1.55
C ALA A 59 -8.20 -6.37 -0.07
N ARG A 60 -9.17 -6.54 0.85
CA ARG A 60 -8.92 -6.59 2.30
C ARG A 60 -8.10 -7.83 2.66
N ASP A 61 -8.50 -8.99 2.18
CA ASP A 61 -7.81 -10.26 2.44
C ASP A 61 -6.37 -10.23 1.93
N PHE A 62 -6.18 -9.76 0.69
CA PHE A 62 -4.85 -9.64 0.09
C PHE A 62 -3.98 -8.62 0.82
N ALA A 63 -4.54 -7.48 1.24
CA ALA A 63 -3.80 -6.50 2.02
C ALA A 63 -3.39 -7.04 3.40
N ALA A 64 -4.29 -7.76 4.08
CA ALA A 64 -4.01 -8.37 5.37
C ALA A 64 -2.90 -9.42 5.28
N GLU A 65 -2.88 -10.23 4.22
CA GLU A 65 -1.80 -11.17 3.94
C GLU A 65 -0.45 -10.45 3.79
N LEU A 66 -0.40 -9.39 2.97
CA LEU A 66 0.82 -8.60 2.74
C LEU A 66 1.32 -7.96 4.04
N VAL A 67 0.43 -7.32 4.78
CA VAL A 67 0.77 -6.64 6.04
C VAL A 67 1.32 -7.63 7.06
N LYS A 68 0.66 -8.79 7.25
CA LYS A 68 1.12 -9.83 8.19
C LYS A 68 2.45 -10.44 7.76
N GLY A 69 2.65 -10.65 6.46
CA GLY A 69 3.92 -11.11 5.91
C GLY A 69 5.05 -10.13 6.17
N ILE A 70 4.84 -8.84 5.86
CA ILE A 70 5.82 -7.77 6.11
C ILE A 70 6.13 -7.66 7.60
N ALA A 71 5.12 -7.67 8.47
CA ALA A 71 5.34 -7.59 9.92
C ALA A 71 6.25 -8.71 10.44
N ARG A 72 6.07 -9.93 9.91
CA ARG A 72 6.86 -11.10 10.31
C ARG A 72 8.31 -11.01 9.84
N GLU A 73 8.52 -10.53 8.62
CA GLU A 73 9.85 -10.48 7.99
C GLU A 73 10.50 -9.09 8.09
N LEU A 74 9.93 -8.16 8.85
CA LEU A 74 10.30 -6.74 8.85
C LEU A 74 11.81 -6.50 9.04
N PRO A 75 12.50 -7.16 9.99
CA PRO A 75 13.94 -6.97 10.16
C PRO A 75 14.74 -7.37 8.91
N LEU A 76 14.39 -8.50 8.28
CA LEU A 76 15.07 -9.00 7.09
C LEU A 76 14.79 -8.13 5.86
N ILE A 77 13.56 -7.62 5.74
CA ILE A 77 13.19 -6.69 4.67
C ILE A 77 13.95 -5.36 4.83
N ASP A 78 13.98 -4.81 6.04
CA ASP A 78 14.67 -3.54 6.31
C ASP A 78 16.19 -3.68 6.09
N GLU A 79 16.80 -4.80 6.49
CA GLU A 79 18.20 -5.13 6.20
C GLU A 79 18.47 -5.20 4.69
N ALA A 80 17.65 -5.93 3.94
CA ALA A 80 17.81 -6.04 2.49
C ALA A 80 17.66 -4.70 1.76
N ILE A 81 16.77 -3.82 2.26
CA ILE A 81 16.64 -2.46 1.73
C ILE A 81 17.89 -1.65 2.06
N GLU A 82 18.36 -1.69 3.31
CA GLU A 82 19.53 -0.93 3.76
C GLU A 82 20.81 -1.32 2.99
N ASP A 83 21.02 -2.62 2.75
CA ASP A 83 22.12 -3.14 1.94
C ASP A 83 22.07 -2.67 0.46
N SER A 84 20.89 -2.27 0.00
CA SER A 84 20.67 -1.79 -1.36
C SER A 84 20.76 -0.26 -1.49
N LEU A 85 20.95 0.48 -0.39
CA LEU A 85 21.04 1.94 -0.41
C LEU A 85 22.49 2.43 -0.59
N GLU A 86 22.72 3.20 -1.65
CA GLU A 86 24.02 3.86 -1.89
C GLU A 86 23.94 5.36 -1.56
N ASN A 87 24.87 5.86 -0.74
CA ASN A 87 24.95 7.27 -0.34
C ASN A 87 23.67 7.82 0.34
N TYR A 88 22.79 6.93 0.80
CA TYR A 88 21.54 7.25 1.47
C TYR A 88 21.39 6.34 2.68
N SER A 89 20.81 6.84 3.78
CA SER A 89 20.53 6.00 4.95
C SER A 89 19.05 5.62 4.98
N PHE A 90 18.77 4.43 5.50
CA PHE A 90 17.40 3.93 5.62
C PHE A 90 16.49 4.93 6.34
N GLY A 91 17.00 5.54 7.43
CA GLY A 91 16.30 6.57 8.21
C GLY A 91 15.90 7.82 7.43
N ARG A 92 16.58 8.16 6.33
CA ARG A 92 16.28 9.35 5.51
C ARG A 92 15.19 9.10 4.47
N LEU A 93 14.80 7.85 4.23
CA LEU A 93 13.70 7.54 3.32
C LEU A 93 12.40 8.13 3.87
N ALA A 94 11.62 8.79 3.01
CA ALA A 94 10.28 9.19 3.37
C ALA A 94 9.47 7.96 3.78
N ASN A 95 8.63 8.09 4.81
CA ASN A 95 7.85 6.98 5.35
C ASN A 95 7.05 6.26 4.25
N VAL A 96 6.45 7.00 3.32
CA VAL A 96 5.71 6.41 2.18
C VAL A 96 6.63 5.56 1.31
N ASP A 97 7.80 6.09 0.92
CA ASP A 97 8.75 5.37 0.06
C ASP A 97 9.29 4.11 0.74
N ARG A 98 9.60 4.20 2.03
CA ARG A 98 10.03 3.06 2.85
C ARG A 98 8.98 1.95 2.87
N ASN A 99 7.71 2.30 3.06
CA ASN A 99 6.63 1.32 3.05
C ASN A 99 6.32 0.77 1.65
N ILE A 100 6.60 1.52 0.58
CA ILE A 100 6.56 1.00 -0.80
C ILE A 100 7.67 -0.02 -1.02
N LEU A 101 8.90 0.26 -0.58
CA LEU A 101 10.05 -0.65 -0.69
C LEU A 101 9.81 -1.93 0.11
N ARG A 102 9.28 -1.83 1.33
CA ARG A 102 8.91 -2.99 2.16
C ARG A 102 7.88 -3.91 1.49
N LEU A 103 7.07 -3.39 0.58
CA LEU A 103 6.02 -4.13 -0.13
C LEU A 103 6.47 -4.73 -1.48
N ALA A 104 7.60 -4.27 -2.03
CA ALA A 104 7.96 -4.38 -3.45
C ALA A 104 7.84 -5.81 -4.00
#